data_AF-A0A429ER63-F1
#
_entry.id   AF-A0A429ER63-F1
#
_cell.length_a   1.000
_cell.length_b   1.000
_cell.length_c   1.000
_cell.angle_alpha   90.00
_cell.angle_beta   90.00
_cell.angle_gamma   90.00
#
_symmetry.space_group_name_H-M   'P 1'
#
loop_
_entity.id
_entity.type
_entity.pdbx_description
1 polymer ?
#
loop_
_entity_poly.entity_id
_entity_poly.type
_entity_poly.pdbx_seq_one_letter_code
_entity_poly.pdbx_strand_id
1 'polypeptide(L)'
;MLLSPGYRRLLLLCVLLGVPIALACFFFVGLQHQLQHWVWTSLPEAAGYRTPPWWWPLPALVLAGLVLAPIVTRMPGAGGHLPVNGLGGPPVGPKALPGAVLAALATLPLGVVLGPEAPLMAVGSGLALLAVRRAGAGGDQRAGALLATAGSTAAISTILGGPVAAAVLLIEGAGLAGAQMVVLLLPCLLASATGSLVFTGFGQWTGLKIGALALPDLPPAANPDAGDFLWGVPTAALIAVLITLARELGHRTVSWTRRHTAVRTVACATAVGVCVAAYALITGRSPAEAALSGQAALAQLAADPHAWPVGALIALVACKGLAWGIALGSLRGGPIFPSVLLGTATAMACSGLPGFGVTPALALGISAAAAAVTGLPLSSAVLAVLLTGGDAYDQMPLIVTASVVSFVVSQVVRRREPEAAHAPATGTTG
;
A
#
# COMPACT_ATOMS: atom_id res chain seq x y z
N MET A 1 35.16 -4.69 0.37
CA MET A 1 34.13 -3.67 0.62
C MET A 1 33.47 -3.81 2.00
N LEU A 2 32.91 -4.97 2.36
CA LEU A 2 32.22 -5.19 3.65
C LEU A 2 33.09 -4.94 4.90
N LEU A 3 34.39 -5.20 4.82
CA LEU A 3 35.33 -4.98 5.93
C LEU A 3 35.89 -3.55 5.99
N SER A 4 35.50 -2.67 5.06
CA SER A 4 36.01 -1.29 5.06
C SER A 4 35.48 -0.49 6.26
N PRO A 5 36.30 0.41 6.84
CA PRO A 5 35.88 1.23 7.98
C PRO A 5 34.66 2.11 7.65
N GLY A 6 34.57 2.60 6.41
CA GLY A 6 33.40 3.36 5.94
C GLY A 6 32.10 2.56 5.96
N TYR A 7 32.14 1.30 5.51
CA TYR A 7 30.97 0.43 5.51
C TYR A 7 30.55 -0.01 6.92
N ARG A 8 31.51 -0.25 7.83
CA ARG A 8 31.20 -0.52 9.24
C ARG A 8 30.52 0.68 9.92
N ARG A 9 30.99 1.90 9.63
CA ARG A 9 30.36 3.14 10.11
C ARG A 9 28.94 3.29 9.54
N LEU A 10 28.72 2.94 8.28
CA LEU A 10 27.40 2.90 7.66
C LEU A 10 26.45 1.95 8.39
N LEU A 11 26.88 0.72 8.70
CA LEU A 11 26.06 -0.25 9.44
C LEU A 11 25.70 0.24 10.85
N LEU A 12 26.66 0.85 11.56
CA LEU A 12 26.41 1.47 12.86
C LEU A 12 25.38 2.60 12.76
N LEU A 13 25.47 3.45 11.72
CA LEU A 13 24.46 4.48 11.48
C LEU A 13 23.08 3.89 11.21
N CYS A 14 22.96 2.79 10.44
CA CYS A 14 21.69 2.11 10.22
C CYS A 14 21.06 1.60 11.51
N VAL A 15 21.86 1.01 12.41
CA VAL A 15 21.39 0.55 13.73
C VAL A 15 20.88 1.73 14.57
N LEU A 16 21.65 2.82 14.60
CA LEU A 16 21.27 4.03 15.35
C LEU A 16 20.04 4.74 14.77
N LEU A 17 19.85 4.69 13.45
CA LEU A 17 18.73 5.33 12.76
C LEU A 17 17.46 4.49 12.73
N GLY A 18 17.55 3.16 12.80
CA GLY A 18 16.40 2.27 12.76
C GLY A 18 15.39 2.57 13.88
N VAL A 19 15.87 2.82 15.10
CA VAL A 19 15.04 3.14 16.28
C VAL A 19 14.26 4.46 16.12
N PRO A 20 14.89 5.63 15.88
CA PRO A 20 14.16 6.89 15.74
C PRO A 20 13.25 6.92 14.52
N ILE A 21 13.62 6.26 13.41
CA ILE A 21 12.75 6.13 12.23
C ILE A 21 11.52 5.30 12.58
N ALA A 22 11.69 4.16 13.26
CA ALA A 22 10.56 3.34 13.67
C ALA A 22 9.65 4.05 14.67
N LEU A 23 10.20 4.79 15.64
CA LEU A 23 9.40 5.63 16.55
C LEU A 23 8.59 6.67 15.79
N ALA A 24 9.20 7.38 14.83
CA ALA A 24 8.48 8.33 14.00
C ALA A 24 7.35 7.66 13.20
N CYS A 25 7.60 6.49 12.62
CA CYS A 25 6.59 5.69 11.92
C CYS A 25 5.47 5.23 12.86
N PHE A 26 5.81 4.80 14.08
CA PHE A 26 4.88 4.37 15.12
C PHE A 26 3.91 5.48 15.48
N PHE A 27 4.42 6.68 15.81
CA PHE A 27 3.58 7.84 16.09
C PHE A 27 2.77 8.30 14.88
N PHE A 28 3.34 8.22 13.67
CA PHE A 28 2.63 8.57 12.45
C PHE A 28 1.41 7.66 12.24
N VAL A 29 1.60 6.33 12.29
CA VAL A 29 0.50 5.37 12.13
C VAL A 29 -0.51 5.49 13.27
N GLY A 30 -0.05 5.64 14.52
CA GLY A 30 -0.93 5.84 15.68
C GLY A 30 -1.80 7.08 15.55
N LEU A 31 -1.22 8.21 15.13
CA LEU A 31 -1.97 9.44 14.88
C LEU A 31 -2.97 9.27 13.74
N GLN A 32 -2.59 8.60 12.64
CA GLN A 32 -3.53 8.31 11.55
C GLN A 32 -4.71 7.47 12.02
N HIS A 33 -4.46 6.44 12.82
CA HIS A 33 -5.52 5.59 13.37
C HIS A 33 -6.46 6.40 14.27
N GLN A 34 -5.91 7.27 15.13
CA GLN A 34 -6.72 8.13 16.00
C GLN A 34 -7.58 9.12 15.20
N LEU A 35 -7.00 9.75 14.18
CA LEU A 35 -7.74 10.66 13.29
C LEU A 35 -8.83 9.92 12.51
N GLN A 36 -8.56 8.70 12.05
CA GLN A 36 -9.56 7.84 11.40
C GLN A 36 -10.70 7.51 12.36
N HIS A 37 -10.39 7.13 13.59
CA HIS A 37 -11.39 6.87 14.61
C HIS A 37 -12.26 8.11 14.84
N TRP A 38 -11.67 9.30 15.02
CA TRP A 38 -12.44 10.53 15.16
C TRP A 38 -13.38 10.81 13.98
N VAL A 39 -12.89 10.65 12.74
CA VAL A 39 -13.69 10.93 11.53
C VAL A 39 -14.79 9.90 11.29
N TRP A 40 -14.54 8.63 11.57
CA TRP A 40 -15.44 7.52 11.17
C TRP A 40 -16.21 6.90 12.32
N THR A 41 -15.98 7.32 13.57
CA THR A 41 -16.74 6.84 14.74
C THR A 41 -17.19 7.99 15.63
N SER A 42 -16.26 8.76 16.21
CA SER A 42 -16.59 9.77 17.22
C SER A 42 -17.41 10.95 16.65
N LEU A 43 -17.10 11.44 15.45
CA LEU A 43 -17.84 12.53 14.81
C LEU A 43 -19.27 12.10 14.39
N PRO A 44 -19.47 10.94 13.74
CA PRO A 44 -20.80 10.39 13.51
C PRO A 44 -21.61 10.21 14.80
N GLU A 45 -21.00 9.66 15.85
CA GLU A 45 -21.64 9.47 17.16
C GLU A 45 -22.04 10.79 17.80
N ALA A 46 -21.15 11.80 17.77
CA ALA A 46 -21.44 13.14 18.26
C ALA A 46 -22.55 13.83 17.46
N ALA A 47 -22.70 13.49 16.17
CA ALA A 47 -23.81 13.94 15.32
C ALA A 47 -25.10 13.12 15.50
N GLY A 48 -25.12 12.14 16.41
CA GLY A 48 -26.29 11.32 16.73
C GLY A 48 -26.45 10.04 15.91
N TYR A 49 -25.47 9.67 15.09
CA TYR A 49 -25.50 8.44 14.29
C TYR A 49 -24.73 7.30 14.97
N ARG A 50 -25.32 6.11 15.04
CA ARG A 50 -24.63 4.91 15.56
C ARG A 50 -23.53 4.38 14.64
N THR A 51 -23.68 4.63 13.34
CA THR A 51 -22.70 4.30 12.31
C THR A 51 -22.64 5.45 11.30
N PRO A 52 -21.53 5.65 10.59
CA PRO A 52 -21.45 6.67 9.56
C PRO A 52 -22.58 6.51 8.53
N PRO A 53 -23.43 7.53 8.32
CA PRO A 53 -24.47 7.45 7.31
C PRO A 53 -23.86 7.34 5.91
N TRP A 54 -24.62 6.80 4.96
CA TRP A 54 -24.14 6.56 3.58
C TRP A 54 -23.54 7.79 2.90
N TRP A 55 -24.01 9.00 3.23
CA TRP A 55 -23.53 10.26 2.66
C TRP A 55 -22.28 10.82 3.36
N TRP A 56 -21.88 10.30 4.52
CA TRP A 56 -20.72 10.75 5.31
C TRP A 56 -19.41 10.90 4.51
N PRO A 57 -19.08 10.00 3.56
CA PRO A 57 -17.86 10.12 2.76
C PRO A 57 -17.82 11.38 1.89
N LEU A 58 -18.96 11.93 1.48
CA LEU A 58 -19.04 13.07 0.57
C LEU A 58 -18.36 14.32 1.15
N PRO A 59 -18.80 14.88 2.30
CA PRO A 59 -18.13 16.05 2.88
C PRO A 59 -16.69 15.74 3.29
N ALA A 60 -16.40 14.54 3.81
CA ALA A 60 -15.06 14.16 4.23
C ALA A 60 -14.07 14.15 3.05
N LEU A 61 -14.43 13.55 1.92
CA LEU A 61 -13.55 13.48 0.75
C LEU A 61 -13.48 14.79 -0.03
N VAL A 62 -14.55 15.60 -0.05
CA VAL A 62 -14.47 16.97 -0.55
C VAL A 62 -13.45 17.78 0.26
N LEU A 63 -13.50 17.68 1.60
CA LEU A 63 -12.51 18.31 2.47
C LEU A 63 -11.10 17.79 2.19
N ALA A 64 -10.94 16.48 1.98
CA ALA A 64 -9.65 15.88 1.61
C ALA A 64 -9.08 16.50 0.32
N GLY A 65 -9.92 16.67 -0.71
CA GLY A 65 -9.55 17.32 -1.96
C GLY A 65 -9.17 18.79 -1.77
N LEU A 66 -9.95 19.53 -0.98
CA LEU A 66 -9.71 20.96 -0.70
C LEU A 66 -8.41 21.19 0.06
N VAL A 67 -8.08 20.31 1.02
CA VAL A 67 -6.82 20.36 1.76
C VAL A 67 -5.64 19.92 0.87
N LEU A 68 -5.85 18.92 0.01
CA LEU A 68 -4.78 18.40 -0.85
C LEU A 68 -4.39 19.36 -1.97
N ALA A 69 -5.36 20.09 -2.54
CA ALA A 69 -5.14 21.01 -3.65
C ALA A 69 -3.98 22.02 -3.42
N PRO A 70 -3.92 22.78 -2.30
CA PRO A 70 -2.78 23.66 -2.01
C PRO A 70 -1.48 22.89 -1.73
N ILE A 71 -1.54 21.69 -1.15
CA ILE A 71 -0.34 20.87 -0.88
C ILE A 71 0.31 20.43 -2.19
N VAL A 72 -0.48 19.92 -3.13
CA VAL A 72 0.02 19.42 -4.42
C VAL A 72 0.52 20.55 -5.31
N THR A 73 -0.07 21.74 -5.22
CA THR A 73 0.27 22.87 -6.10
C THR A 73 1.35 23.80 -5.55
N ARG A 74 1.49 23.93 -4.23
CA ARG A 74 2.36 24.94 -3.60
C ARG A 74 3.48 24.36 -2.75
N MET A 75 3.35 23.15 -2.21
CA MET A 75 4.38 22.60 -1.32
C MET A 75 5.46 21.85 -2.10
N PRO A 76 6.74 21.92 -1.64
CA PRO A 76 7.81 21.13 -2.22
C PRO A 76 7.48 19.64 -2.21
N GLY A 77 7.71 18.96 -3.34
CA GLY A 77 7.42 17.54 -3.48
C GLY A 77 5.94 17.21 -3.72
N ALA A 78 5.06 18.21 -3.88
CA ALA A 78 3.67 18.04 -4.34
C ALA A 78 2.86 16.97 -3.57
N GLY A 79 3.07 16.89 -2.26
CA GLY A 79 2.39 15.92 -1.39
C GLY A 79 2.95 14.50 -1.43
N GLY A 80 4.11 14.29 -2.05
CA GLY A 80 4.76 12.99 -2.18
C GLY A 80 4.58 12.36 -3.56
N HIS A 81 5.10 11.13 -3.70
CA HIS A 81 5.06 10.37 -4.94
C HIS A 81 3.62 10.05 -5.37
N LEU A 82 3.39 10.00 -6.68
CA LEU A 82 2.09 9.63 -7.24
C LEU A 82 1.88 8.10 -7.08
N PRO A 83 0.81 7.64 -6.42
CA PRO A 83 0.61 6.22 -6.13
C PRO A 83 0.53 5.32 -7.37
N VAL A 84 0.06 5.87 -8.51
CA VAL A 84 -0.09 5.10 -9.76
C VAL A 84 1.25 4.55 -10.29
N ASN A 85 2.36 5.21 -9.98
CA ASN A 85 3.70 4.79 -10.40
C ASN A 85 4.25 3.64 -9.54
N GLY A 86 3.49 3.15 -8.56
CA GLY A 86 3.87 2.07 -7.66
C GLY A 86 4.64 2.54 -6.43
N LEU A 87 5.37 1.60 -5.82
CA LEU A 87 6.21 1.85 -4.64
C LEU A 87 7.62 2.35 -4.99
N GLY A 88 7.93 2.40 -6.29
CA GLY A 88 9.25 2.73 -6.82
C GLY A 88 9.43 4.23 -7.05
N GLY A 89 10.57 4.76 -6.61
CA GLY A 89 10.95 6.14 -6.85
C GLY A 89 12.23 6.50 -6.10
N PRO A 90 12.92 7.59 -6.48
CA PRO A 90 14.05 8.07 -5.72
C PRO A 90 13.61 8.41 -4.28
N PRO A 91 14.46 8.13 -3.26
CA PRO A 91 14.12 8.42 -1.87
C PRO A 91 13.69 9.87 -1.67
N VAL A 92 12.68 10.10 -0.82
CA VAL A 92 12.11 11.43 -0.62
C VAL A 92 13.09 12.29 0.18
N GLY A 93 13.52 13.39 -0.40
CA GLY A 93 14.44 14.31 0.26
C GLY A 93 13.79 15.07 1.43
N PRO A 94 14.58 15.57 2.41
CA PRO A 94 14.07 16.27 3.59
C PRO A 94 13.20 17.50 3.28
N LYS A 95 13.40 18.16 2.13
CA LYS A 95 12.59 19.32 1.71
C LYS A 95 11.16 18.94 1.28
N ALA A 96 10.99 17.75 0.71
CA ALA A 96 9.71 17.25 0.21
C ALA A 96 8.91 16.49 1.29
N LEU A 97 9.58 16.06 2.36
CA LEU A 97 8.97 15.30 3.45
C LEU A 97 7.78 16.00 4.11
N PRO A 98 7.82 17.31 4.48
CA PRO A 98 6.69 17.95 5.13
C PRO A 98 5.40 17.93 4.29
N GLY A 99 5.53 18.09 2.97
CA GLY A 99 4.39 18.01 2.06
C GLY A 99 3.77 16.62 2.04
N ALA A 100 4.60 15.57 2.01
CA ALA A 100 4.12 14.18 2.03
C ALA A 100 3.44 13.81 3.36
N VAL A 101 4.03 14.22 4.49
CA VAL A 101 3.46 13.99 5.83
C VAL A 101 2.14 14.71 6.01
N LEU A 102 2.06 16.00 5.64
CA LEU A 102 0.82 16.77 5.74
C LEU A 102 -0.27 16.24 4.82
N ALA A 103 0.05 15.88 3.58
CA ALA A 103 -0.90 15.25 2.68
C ALA A 103 -1.48 13.98 3.29
N ALA A 104 -0.62 13.10 3.81
CA ALA A 104 -1.03 11.82 4.36
C ALA A 104 -1.84 11.95 5.66
N LEU A 105 -1.39 12.79 6.62
CA LEU A 105 -2.08 12.97 7.89
C LEU A 105 -3.42 13.71 7.74
N ALA A 106 -3.51 14.66 6.80
CA ALA A 106 -4.72 15.45 6.63
C ALA A 106 -5.77 14.79 5.73
N THR A 107 -5.37 13.92 4.79
CA THR A 107 -6.29 13.38 3.77
C THR A 107 -6.61 11.90 3.95
N LEU A 108 -5.66 11.05 4.35
CA LEU A 108 -5.93 9.61 4.52
C LEU A 108 -7.01 9.34 5.58
N PRO A 109 -7.05 10.03 6.74
CA PRO A 109 -8.12 9.83 7.72
C PRO A 109 -9.51 10.23 7.23
N LEU A 110 -9.61 11.11 6.24
CA LEU A 110 -10.86 11.57 5.65
C LEU A 110 -11.51 10.55 4.69
N GLY A 111 -10.91 9.37 4.51
CA GLY A 111 -11.48 8.30 3.69
C GLY A 111 -10.83 8.08 2.34
N VAL A 112 -9.72 8.76 2.05
CA VAL A 112 -8.99 8.55 0.80
C VAL A 112 -8.64 7.07 0.67
N VAL A 113 -9.01 6.48 -0.48
CA VAL A 113 -8.87 5.05 -0.75
C VAL A 113 -7.42 4.75 -1.14
N LEU A 114 -6.48 5.00 -0.23
CA LEU A 114 -5.05 4.74 -0.34
C LEU A 114 -4.51 4.34 1.03
N GLY A 115 -3.38 3.64 1.06
CA GLY A 115 -2.70 3.26 2.28
C GLY A 115 -1.61 4.26 2.73
N PRO A 116 -1.02 4.05 3.91
CA PRO A 116 0.05 4.89 4.45
C PRO A 116 1.46 4.47 3.99
N GLU A 117 1.60 3.48 3.11
CA GLU A 117 2.89 2.85 2.75
C GLU A 117 3.88 3.85 2.15
N ALA A 118 3.45 4.58 1.11
CA ALA A 118 4.31 5.57 0.45
C ALA A 118 4.67 6.77 1.36
N PRO A 119 3.73 7.35 2.13
CA PRO A 119 4.06 8.34 3.15
C PRO A 119 5.08 7.85 4.19
N LEU A 120 5.00 6.60 4.62
CA LEU A 120 5.95 6.06 5.60
C LEU A 120 7.33 5.79 5.01
N MET A 121 7.40 5.27 3.79
CA MET A 121 8.66 5.21 3.04
C MET A 121 9.30 6.60 2.90
N ALA A 122 8.49 7.64 2.67
CA ALA A 122 8.95 9.03 2.64
C ALA A 122 9.48 9.50 3.99
N VAL A 123 8.79 9.20 5.10
CA VAL A 123 9.26 9.47 6.47
C VAL A 123 10.61 8.79 6.73
N GLY A 124 10.71 7.50 6.43
CA GLY A 124 11.93 6.72 6.66
C GLY A 124 13.13 7.25 5.86
N SER A 125 12.96 7.46 4.56
CA SER A 125 14.02 8.02 3.71
C SER A 125 14.39 9.46 4.06
N GLY A 126 13.39 10.31 4.32
CA GLY A 126 13.59 11.72 4.65
C GLY A 126 14.31 11.92 5.99
N LEU A 127 13.96 11.15 7.02
CA LEU A 127 14.64 11.18 8.32
C LEU A 127 16.07 10.64 8.23
N ALA A 128 16.30 9.55 7.48
CA ALA A 128 17.64 9.04 7.25
C ALA A 128 18.53 10.08 6.56
N LEU A 129 18.03 10.73 5.49
CA LEU A 129 18.77 11.79 4.79
C LEU A 129 18.99 13.04 5.66
N LEU A 130 18.04 13.40 6.52
CA LEU A 130 18.18 14.51 7.44
C LEU A 130 19.28 14.25 8.47
N ALA A 131 19.35 13.02 9.00
CA ALA A 131 20.39 12.63 9.94
C ALA A 131 21.79 12.66 9.32
N VAL A 132 21.93 12.18 8.08
CA VAL A 132 23.20 12.26 7.32
C VAL A 132 23.65 13.71 7.14
N ARG A 133 22.72 14.59 6.77
CA ARG A 133 23.00 16.02 6.61
C ARG A 133 23.45 16.66 7.91
N ARG A 134 22.79 16.35 9.04
CA ARG A 134 23.17 16.89 10.35
C ARG A 134 24.49 16.34 10.88
N ALA A 135 24.84 15.10 10.55
CA ALA A 135 26.11 14.51 10.94
C ALA A 135 27.32 15.02 10.13
N GLY A 136 27.13 15.99 9.23
CA GLY A 136 28.20 16.51 8.35
C GLY A 136 28.69 15.51 7.30
N ALA A 137 28.00 14.36 7.15
CA ALA A 137 28.38 13.27 6.26
C ALA A 137 27.76 13.38 4.85
N GLY A 138 27.32 14.59 4.46
CA GLY A 138 26.60 14.85 3.20
C GLY A 138 27.45 14.81 1.92
N GLY A 139 28.75 14.51 2.02
CA GLY A 139 29.67 14.49 0.88
C GLY A 139 29.60 13.22 0.02
N ASP A 140 29.13 12.10 0.55
CA ASP A 140 29.04 10.82 -0.19
C ASP A 140 27.59 10.53 -0.62
N GLN A 141 27.29 10.78 -1.89
CA GLN A 141 25.98 10.57 -2.49
C GLN A 141 25.56 9.09 -2.48
N ARG A 142 26.52 8.15 -2.58
CA ARG A 142 26.22 6.71 -2.55
C ARG A 142 25.85 6.26 -1.14
N ALA A 143 26.62 6.68 -0.12
CA ALA A 143 26.28 6.39 1.27
C ALA A 143 24.93 7.01 1.68
N GLY A 144 24.64 8.23 1.22
CA GLY A 144 23.34 8.89 1.42
C GLY A 144 22.18 8.10 0.79
N ALA A 145 22.34 7.59 -0.42
CA ALA A 145 21.34 6.74 -1.07
C ALA A 145 21.12 5.42 -0.32
N LEU A 146 22.20 4.75 0.11
CA LEU A 146 22.12 3.52 0.91
C LEU A 146 21.36 3.75 2.22
N LEU A 147 21.64 4.85 2.93
CA LEU A 147 20.94 5.20 4.18
C LEU A 147 19.48 5.56 3.95
N ALA A 148 19.18 6.31 2.88
CA ALA A 148 17.80 6.65 2.54
C ALA A 148 16.97 5.41 2.22
N THR A 149 17.54 4.48 1.46
CA THR A 149 16.91 3.20 1.17
C THR A 149 16.75 2.37 2.45
N ALA A 150 17.77 2.30 3.31
CA ALA A 150 17.68 1.60 4.59
C ALA A 150 16.58 2.18 5.49
N GLY A 151 16.44 3.51 5.56
CA GLY A 151 15.36 4.16 6.29
C GLY A 151 13.98 3.88 5.70
N SER A 152 13.84 3.92 4.38
CA SER A 152 12.61 3.56 3.67
C SER A 152 12.21 2.09 3.92
N THR A 153 13.17 1.18 3.84
CA THR A 153 12.97 -0.26 4.10
C THR A 153 12.60 -0.49 5.56
N ALA A 154 13.25 0.19 6.50
CA ALA A 154 12.90 0.13 7.91
C ALA A 154 11.44 0.58 8.13
N ALA A 155 11.04 1.70 7.52
CA ALA A 155 9.66 2.21 7.63
C ALA A 155 8.62 1.24 7.06
N ILE A 156 8.83 0.69 5.86
CA ILE A 156 7.86 -0.23 5.26
C ILE A 156 7.80 -1.58 6.00
N SER A 157 8.91 -2.00 6.63
CA SER A 157 8.95 -3.21 7.47
C SER A 157 7.98 -3.15 8.65
N THR A 158 7.64 -1.94 9.12
CA THR A 158 6.72 -1.74 10.25
C THR A 158 5.27 -2.08 9.91
N ILE A 159 4.88 -2.04 8.64
CA ILE A 159 3.51 -2.34 8.22
C ILE A 159 3.41 -3.68 7.49
N LEU A 160 4.39 -4.05 6.66
CA LEU A 160 4.33 -5.29 5.85
C LEU A 160 4.71 -6.58 6.62
N GLY A 161 4.54 -6.62 7.94
CA GLY A 161 4.76 -7.85 8.71
C GLY A 161 6.22 -8.19 9.00
N GLY A 162 7.15 -7.23 8.88
CA GLY A 162 8.49 -7.32 9.47
C GLY A 162 9.68 -7.17 8.51
N PRO A 163 10.92 -7.33 9.05
CA PRO A 163 12.16 -7.04 8.33
C PRO A 163 12.38 -7.90 7.08
N VAL A 164 11.95 -9.17 7.11
CA VAL A 164 12.14 -10.13 6.02
C VAL A 164 11.29 -9.74 4.81
N ALA A 165 10.02 -9.38 5.01
CA ALA A 165 9.13 -8.92 3.94
C ALA A 165 9.69 -7.70 3.22
N ALA A 166 10.13 -6.71 3.99
CA ALA A 166 10.71 -5.48 3.46
C ALA A 166 12.01 -5.73 2.69
N ALA A 167 12.84 -6.68 3.15
CA ALA A 167 14.06 -7.09 2.45
C ALA A 167 13.77 -7.77 1.12
N VAL A 168 12.79 -8.69 1.06
CA VAL A 168 12.40 -9.34 -0.20
C VAL A 168 11.84 -8.32 -1.18
N LEU A 169 10.97 -7.41 -0.70
CA LEU A 169 10.45 -6.29 -1.49
C LEU A 169 11.57 -5.42 -2.08
N LEU A 170 12.60 -5.14 -1.28
CA LEU A 170 13.75 -4.36 -1.71
C LEU A 170 14.57 -5.10 -2.78
N ILE A 171 14.88 -6.38 -2.57
CA ILE A 171 15.70 -7.18 -3.49
C ILE A 171 15.01 -7.28 -4.85
N GLU A 172 13.73 -7.67 -4.85
CA GLU A 172 12.96 -7.86 -6.07
C GLU A 172 12.66 -6.52 -6.75
N GLY A 173 12.23 -5.51 -5.98
CA GLY A 173 11.88 -4.18 -6.50
C GLY A 173 13.08 -3.42 -7.08
N ALA A 174 14.28 -3.63 -6.54
CA ALA A 174 15.50 -3.02 -7.07
C ALA A 174 16.17 -3.86 -8.17
N GLY A 175 15.70 -5.08 -8.44
CA GLY A 175 16.29 -5.99 -9.42
C GLY A 175 17.77 -6.31 -9.14
N LEU A 176 18.18 -6.34 -7.88
CA LEU A 176 19.58 -6.44 -7.49
C LEU A 176 20.05 -7.90 -7.49
N ALA A 177 21.28 -8.10 -7.95
CA ALA A 177 21.95 -9.41 -7.94
C ALA A 177 23.40 -9.31 -7.47
N GLY A 178 23.95 -10.45 -7.01
CA GLY A 178 25.36 -10.58 -6.65
C GLY A 178 25.82 -9.69 -5.49
N ALA A 179 27.05 -9.18 -5.57
CA ALA A 179 27.68 -8.44 -4.47
C ALA A 179 26.96 -7.12 -4.12
N GLN A 180 26.34 -6.45 -5.10
CA GLN A 180 25.62 -5.19 -4.87
C GLN A 180 24.37 -5.40 -4.01
N MET A 181 23.69 -6.54 -4.17
CA MET A 181 22.57 -6.93 -3.32
C MET A 181 23.00 -7.00 -1.85
N VAL A 182 24.10 -7.70 -1.55
CA VAL A 182 24.60 -7.86 -0.17
C VAL A 182 24.96 -6.51 0.47
N VAL A 183 25.58 -5.61 -0.31
CA VAL A 183 25.98 -4.27 0.15
C VAL A 183 24.77 -3.40 0.52
N LEU A 184 23.65 -3.52 -0.18
CA LEU A 184 22.42 -2.79 0.15
C LEU A 184 21.58 -3.51 1.21
N LEU A 185 21.54 -4.84 1.17
CA LEU A 185 20.66 -5.65 1.99
C LEU A 185 21.03 -5.59 3.47
N LEU A 186 22.32 -5.71 3.81
CA LEU A 186 22.78 -5.69 5.19
C LEU A 186 22.38 -4.42 5.97
N PRO A 187 22.60 -3.19 5.46
CA PRO A 187 22.16 -1.99 6.17
C PRO A 187 20.63 -1.91 6.29
N CYS A 188 19.88 -2.37 5.28
CA CYS A 188 18.43 -2.37 5.31
C CYS A 188 17.86 -3.38 6.33
N LEU A 189 18.42 -4.58 6.39
CA LEU A 189 18.04 -5.60 7.38
C LEU A 189 18.34 -5.13 8.80
N LEU A 190 19.51 -4.55 9.06
CA LEU A 190 19.85 -4.03 10.39
C LEU A 190 18.93 -2.89 10.82
N ALA A 191 18.65 -1.93 9.91
CA ALA A 191 17.73 -0.84 10.19
C ALA A 191 16.30 -1.34 10.45
N SER A 192 15.85 -2.32 9.66
CA SER A 192 14.50 -2.91 9.81
C SER A 192 14.39 -3.75 11.08
N ALA A 193 15.40 -4.56 11.41
CA ALA A 193 15.43 -5.37 12.63
C ALA A 193 15.43 -4.49 13.88
N THR A 194 16.29 -3.48 13.93
CA THR A 194 16.33 -2.53 15.06
C THR A 194 15.05 -1.71 15.16
N GLY A 195 14.47 -1.31 14.03
CA GLY A 195 13.17 -0.64 14.00
C GLY A 195 12.02 -1.54 14.48
N SER A 196 12.04 -2.83 14.12
CA SER A 196 11.00 -3.78 14.51
C SER A 196 10.93 -3.99 16.03
N LEU A 197 12.06 -3.87 16.75
CA LEU A 197 12.10 -3.92 18.21
C LEU A 197 11.28 -2.81 18.87
N VAL A 198 11.11 -1.67 18.20
CA VAL A 198 10.23 -0.60 18.69
C VAL A 198 8.77 -1.05 18.61
N PHE A 199 8.34 -1.65 17.50
CA PHE A 199 6.95 -2.07 17.34
C PHE A 199 6.60 -3.28 18.20
N THR A 200 7.50 -4.25 18.32
CA THR A 200 7.27 -5.46 19.14
C THR A 200 7.47 -5.18 20.63
N GLY A 201 8.54 -4.48 21.02
CA GLY A 201 8.84 -4.18 22.42
C GLY A 201 8.04 -3.01 22.98
N PHE A 202 8.10 -1.83 22.33
CA PHE A 202 7.45 -0.62 22.84
C PHE A 202 5.91 -0.72 22.80
N GLY A 203 5.34 -1.39 21.79
CA GLY A 203 3.90 -1.67 21.72
C GLY A 203 3.41 -2.55 22.87
N GLN A 204 4.18 -3.58 23.25
CA GLN A 204 3.89 -4.41 24.42
C GLN A 204 4.04 -3.65 25.74
N TRP A 205 5.06 -2.80 25.88
CA TRP A 205 5.33 -2.05 27.11
C TRP A 205 4.35 -0.91 27.37
N THR A 206 3.83 -0.28 26.31
CA THR A 206 2.90 0.86 26.41
C THR A 206 1.44 0.47 26.30
N GLY A 207 1.13 -0.77 25.89
CA GLY A 207 -0.23 -1.23 25.62
C GLY A 207 -0.84 -0.66 24.33
N LEU A 208 -0.09 0.16 23.58
CA LEU A 208 -0.52 0.73 22.31
C LEU A 208 -0.40 -0.34 21.19
N LYS A 209 -1.53 -0.97 20.84
CA LYS A 209 -1.64 -1.87 19.69
C LYS A 209 -1.63 -1.05 18.39
N ILE A 210 -0.46 -0.71 17.88
CA ILE A 210 -0.33 -0.02 16.59
C ILE A 210 -0.30 -1.06 15.47
N GLY A 211 -1.21 -0.89 14.50
CA GLY A 211 -1.56 -1.88 13.49
C GLY A 211 -0.42 -2.25 12.56
N ALA A 212 0.38 -3.24 12.95
CA ALA A 212 0.96 -4.15 11.98
C ALA A 212 -0.20 -4.83 11.24
N LEU A 213 -0.08 -4.99 9.91
CA LEU A 213 -1.05 -5.80 9.18
C LEU A 213 -0.86 -7.26 9.64
N ALA A 214 -1.72 -7.70 10.56
CA ALA A 214 -1.82 -9.06 11.03
C ALA A 214 -3.28 -9.48 10.91
N LEU A 215 -3.52 -10.70 10.44
CA LEU A 215 -4.83 -11.34 10.44
C LEU A 215 -4.85 -12.29 11.65
N PRO A 216 -5.32 -11.83 12.84
CA PRO A 216 -5.26 -12.62 14.06
C PRO A 216 -6.19 -13.83 14.01
N ASP A 217 -7.34 -13.66 13.36
CA ASP A 217 -8.35 -14.69 13.17
C ASP A 217 -8.42 -15.00 11.68
N LEU A 218 -8.13 -16.26 11.35
CA LEU A 218 -8.18 -16.79 9.99
C LEU A 218 -9.28 -17.86 9.90
N PRO A 219 -9.88 -18.07 8.71
CA PRO A 219 -10.79 -19.18 8.53
C PRO A 219 -10.06 -20.51 8.76
N PRO A 220 -10.74 -21.57 9.19
CA PRO A 220 -10.11 -22.84 9.54
C PRO A 220 -9.14 -23.34 8.47
N ALA A 221 -8.00 -23.88 8.92
CA ALA A 221 -7.00 -24.47 8.04
C ALA A 221 -7.62 -25.57 7.17
N ALA A 222 -7.47 -25.44 5.85
CA ALA A 222 -7.90 -26.42 4.88
C ALA A 222 -6.83 -26.54 3.80
N ASN A 223 -6.37 -27.77 3.54
CA ASN A 223 -5.41 -28.01 2.48
C ASN A 223 -6.02 -27.63 1.12
N PRO A 224 -5.27 -26.96 0.23
CA PRO A 224 -5.74 -26.71 -1.13
C PRO A 224 -6.03 -28.04 -1.85
N ASP A 225 -7.20 -28.16 -2.43
CA ASP A 225 -7.60 -29.29 -3.26
C ASP A 225 -7.54 -28.93 -4.76
N ALA A 226 -7.78 -29.90 -5.65
CA ALA A 226 -7.81 -29.68 -7.09
C ALA A 226 -8.81 -28.59 -7.51
N GLY A 227 -9.93 -28.46 -6.76
CA GLY A 227 -10.92 -27.39 -6.97
C GLY A 227 -10.36 -26.00 -6.73
N ASP A 228 -9.48 -25.83 -5.73
CA ASP A 228 -8.84 -24.56 -5.42
C ASP A 228 -7.88 -24.13 -6.52
N PHE A 229 -7.19 -25.07 -7.16
CA PHE A 229 -6.34 -24.76 -8.32
C PHE A 229 -7.17 -24.50 -9.58
N LEU A 230 -8.21 -25.29 -9.81
CA LEU A 230 -9.09 -25.17 -10.97
C LEU A 230 -9.75 -23.79 -11.04
N TRP A 231 -10.25 -23.29 -9.90
CA TRP A 231 -10.91 -21.99 -9.82
C TRP A 231 -9.97 -20.86 -9.40
N GLY A 232 -8.95 -21.16 -8.62
CA GLY A 232 -7.97 -20.19 -8.16
C GLY A 232 -7.16 -19.57 -9.30
N VAL A 233 -6.69 -20.37 -10.27
CA VAL A 233 -5.89 -19.85 -11.40
C VAL A 233 -6.69 -18.84 -12.25
N PRO A 234 -7.93 -19.12 -12.70
CA PRO A 234 -8.78 -18.13 -13.36
C PRO A 234 -9.08 -16.91 -12.48
N THR A 235 -9.30 -17.11 -11.17
CA THR A 235 -9.57 -16.03 -10.23
C THR A 235 -8.36 -15.10 -10.05
N ALA A 236 -7.15 -15.64 -9.99
CA ALA A 236 -5.91 -14.85 -9.94
C ALA A 236 -5.72 -14.02 -11.23
N ALA A 237 -6.05 -14.60 -12.39
CA ALA A 237 -6.06 -13.88 -13.66
C ALA A 237 -7.12 -12.75 -13.68
N LEU A 238 -8.32 -13.00 -13.16
CA LEU A 238 -9.38 -12.01 -13.03
C LEU A 238 -8.93 -10.84 -12.14
N ILE A 239 -8.34 -11.13 -10.97
CA ILE A 239 -7.80 -10.12 -10.05
C ILE A 239 -6.75 -9.25 -10.75
N ALA A 240 -5.83 -9.87 -11.49
CA ALA A 240 -4.81 -9.16 -12.25
C ALA A 240 -5.41 -8.19 -13.28
N VAL A 241 -6.44 -8.62 -14.01
CA VAL A 241 -7.16 -7.77 -14.97
C VAL A 241 -7.83 -6.60 -14.25
N LEU A 242 -8.59 -6.85 -13.17
CA LEU A 242 -9.30 -5.81 -12.43
C LEU A 242 -8.35 -4.75 -11.87
N ILE A 243 -7.23 -5.17 -11.26
CA ILE A 243 -6.24 -4.25 -10.71
C ILE A 243 -5.52 -3.47 -11.80
N THR A 244 -5.22 -4.11 -12.94
CA THR A 244 -4.59 -3.42 -14.08
C THR A 244 -5.53 -2.38 -14.69
N LEU A 245 -6.81 -2.70 -14.84
CA LEU A 245 -7.83 -1.74 -15.33
C LEU A 245 -8.00 -0.55 -14.39
N ALA A 246 -8.05 -0.79 -13.08
CA ALA A 246 -8.14 0.30 -12.09
C ALA A 246 -6.87 1.18 -12.07
N ARG A 247 -5.69 0.61 -12.34
CA ARG A 247 -4.45 1.38 -12.52
C ARG A 247 -4.45 2.23 -13.77
N GLU A 248 -4.97 1.70 -14.87
CA GLU A 248 -5.11 2.47 -16.10
C GLU A 248 -6.07 3.65 -15.91
N LEU A 249 -7.16 3.46 -15.16
CA LEU A 249 -7.99 4.59 -14.72
C LEU A 249 -7.17 5.62 -13.93
N GLY A 250 -6.22 5.17 -13.11
CA GLY A 250 -5.25 6.04 -12.43
C GLY A 250 -4.37 6.84 -13.39
N HIS A 251 -3.80 6.22 -14.43
CA HIS A 251 -2.98 6.94 -15.43
C HIS A 251 -3.80 7.99 -16.19
N ARG A 252 -5.03 7.64 -16.59
CA ARG A 252 -5.97 8.59 -17.21
C ARG A 252 -6.33 9.73 -16.26
N THR A 253 -6.45 9.43 -14.97
CA THR A 253 -6.70 10.45 -13.95
C THR A 253 -5.50 11.38 -13.78
N VAL A 254 -4.26 10.88 -13.87
CA VAL A 254 -3.05 11.73 -13.89
C VAL A 254 -3.06 12.65 -15.10
N SER A 255 -3.27 12.12 -16.31
CA SER A 255 -3.24 12.92 -17.54
C SER A 255 -4.33 14.00 -17.52
N TRP A 256 -5.50 13.68 -16.96
CA TRP A 256 -6.56 14.64 -16.72
C TRP A 256 -6.16 15.69 -15.68
N THR A 257 -5.70 15.31 -14.49
CA THR A 257 -5.40 16.28 -13.42
C THR A 257 -4.26 17.26 -13.76
N ARG A 258 -3.32 16.90 -14.66
CA ARG A 258 -2.18 17.78 -15.04
C ARG A 258 -2.57 19.16 -15.57
N ARG A 259 -3.71 19.32 -16.26
CA ARG A 259 -4.09 20.63 -16.84
C ARG A 259 -4.60 21.63 -15.79
N HIS A 260 -5.34 21.15 -14.79
CA HIS A 260 -5.95 21.97 -13.75
C HIS A 260 -5.86 21.27 -12.40
N THR A 261 -4.64 21.11 -11.88
CA THR A 261 -4.35 20.20 -10.76
C THR A 261 -5.19 20.46 -9.53
N ALA A 262 -5.32 21.71 -9.07
CA ALA A 262 -6.11 22.03 -7.87
C ALA A 262 -7.59 21.61 -8.01
N VAL A 263 -8.30 22.16 -9.01
CA VAL A 263 -9.74 21.91 -9.20
C VAL A 263 -10.01 20.44 -9.52
N ARG A 264 -9.18 19.81 -10.35
CA ARG A 264 -9.34 18.41 -10.73
C ARG A 264 -9.04 17.45 -9.58
N THR A 265 -8.12 17.78 -8.67
CA THR A 265 -7.92 17.01 -7.43
C THR A 265 -9.17 17.03 -6.54
N VAL A 266 -9.82 18.19 -6.39
CA VAL A 266 -11.10 18.29 -5.63
C VAL A 266 -12.20 17.48 -6.30
N ALA A 267 -12.33 17.59 -7.63
CA ALA A 267 -13.31 16.82 -8.40
C ALA A 267 -13.07 15.31 -8.29
N CYS A 268 -11.82 14.85 -8.39
CA CYS A 268 -11.46 13.45 -8.17
C CYS A 268 -11.81 12.99 -6.75
N ALA A 269 -11.46 13.76 -5.71
CA ALA A 269 -11.79 13.42 -4.33
C ALA A 269 -13.31 13.31 -4.13
N THR A 270 -14.08 14.22 -4.74
CA THR A 270 -15.55 14.17 -4.73
C THR A 270 -16.07 12.90 -5.43
N ALA A 271 -15.51 12.54 -6.58
CA ALA A 271 -15.89 11.33 -7.30
C ALA A 271 -15.59 10.05 -6.48
N VAL A 272 -14.45 10.00 -5.79
CA VAL A 272 -14.13 8.94 -4.81
C VAL A 272 -15.22 8.88 -3.73
N GLY A 273 -15.65 10.04 -3.21
CA GLY A 273 -16.73 10.11 -2.21
C GLY A 273 -18.07 9.59 -2.73
N VAL A 274 -18.41 9.88 -3.99
CA VAL A 274 -19.61 9.34 -4.63
C VAL A 274 -19.54 7.82 -4.75
N CYS A 275 -18.41 7.26 -5.17
CA CYS A 275 -18.23 5.81 -5.24
C CYS A 275 -18.41 5.14 -3.86
N VAL A 276 -17.80 5.70 -2.82
CA VAL A 276 -17.90 5.16 -1.45
C VAL A 276 -19.34 5.31 -0.90
N ALA A 277 -20.00 6.44 -1.17
CA ALA A 277 -21.39 6.64 -0.77
C ALA A 277 -22.35 5.69 -1.51
N ALA A 278 -22.11 5.45 -2.80
CA ALA A 278 -22.87 4.48 -3.59
C ALA A 278 -22.73 3.06 -3.03
N TYR A 279 -21.54 2.65 -2.60
CA TYR A 279 -21.34 1.37 -1.93
C TYR A 279 -22.24 1.21 -0.70
N ALA A 280 -22.23 2.19 0.19
CA ALA A 280 -23.04 2.16 1.41
C ALA A 280 -24.54 2.18 1.10
N LEU A 281 -24.97 2.95 0.09
CA LEU A 281 -26.36 2.98 -0.38
C LEU A 281 -26.82 1.63 -0.94
N ILE A 282 -25.99 0.98 -1.77
CA ILE A 282 -26.34 -0.27 -2.45
C ILE A 282 -26.37 -1.45 -1.47
N THR A 283 -25.43 -1.48 -0.52
CA THR A 283 -25.23 -2.64 0.37
C THR A 283 -25.87 -2.49 1.75
N GLY A 284 -26.22 -1.27 2.16
CA GLY A 284 -26.63 -0.95 3.53
C GLY A 284 -25.50 -1.10 4.56
N ARG A 285 -24.26 -1.33 4.12
CA ARG A 285 -23.10 -1.53 4.98
C ARG A 285 -22.37 -0.21 5.27
N SER A 286 -21.39 -0.26 6.16
CA SER A 286 -20.61 0.92 6.53
C SER A 286 -19.82 1.45 5.32
N PRO A 287 -19.90 2.75 5.01
CA PRO A 287 -19.06 3.33 3.96
C PRO A 287 -17.56 3.21 4.27
N ALA A 288 -17.17 3.02 5.53
CA ALA A 288 -15.77 2.84 5.93
C ALA A 288 -15.12 1.59 5.29
N GLU A 289 -15.91 0.58 4.90
CA GLU A 289 -15.43 -0.64 4.25
C GLU A 289 -14.87 -0.33 2.84
N ALA A 290 -15.58 0.52 2.07
CA ALA A 290 -15.12 0.98 0.76
C ALA A 290 -14.15 2.17 0.85
N ALA A 291 -14.23 3.00 1.90
CA ALA A 291 -13.28 4.08 2.17
C ALA A 291 -11.92 3.56 2.68
N LEU A 292 -10.99 4.48 2.97
CA LEU A 292 -9.72 4.21 3.66
C LEU A 292 -8.84 3.17 2.93
N SER A 293 -7.76 2.74 3.58
CA SER A 293 -6.82 1.75 3.05
C SER A 293 -7.45 0.36 2.84
N GLY A 294 -8.53 0.04 3.55
CA GLY A 294 -9.13 -1.30 3.54
C GLY A 294 -8.46 -2.30 4.49
N GLN A 295 -7.45 -1.91 5.27
CA GLN A 295 -6.77 -2.78 6.23
C GLN A 295 -7.74 -3.37 7.28
N ALA A 296 -8.59 -2.54 7.89
CA ALA A 296 -9.57 -3.00 8.88
C ALA A 296 -10.65 -3.90 8.25
N ALA A 297 -11.12 -3.55 7.05
CA ALA A 297 -12.08 -4.35 6.31
C ALA A 297 -11.49 -5.71 5.88
N LEU A 298 -10.21 -5.77 5.52
CA LEU A 298 -9.51 -7.02 5.23
C LEU A 298 -9.45 -7.93 6.46
N ALA A 299 -9.15 -7.37 7.63
CA ALA A 299 -9.15 -8.13 8.88
C ALA A 299 -10.55 -8.65 9.25
N GLN A 300 -11.60 -7.83 9.10
CA GLN A 300 -12.99 -8.24 9.33
C GLN A 300 -13.44 -9.32 8.35
N LEU A 301 -13.06 -9.19 7.07
CA LEU A 301 -13.38 -10.15 6.02
C LEU A 301 -12.68 -11.49 6.26
N ALA A 302 -11.44 -11.50 6.76
CA ALA A 302 -10.74 -12.72 7.13
C ALA A 302 -11.32 -13.39 8.38
N ALA A 303 -11.73 -12.60 9.38
CA ALA A 303 -12.26 -13.09 10.65
C ALA A 303 -13.68 -13.66 10.52
N ASP A 304 -14.56 -13.01 9.73
CA ASP A 304 -15.91 -13.50 9.47
C ASP A 304 -16.26 -13.44 7.97
N PRO A 305 -15.73 -14.38 7.18
CA PRO A 305 -16.00 -14.48 5.74
C PRO A 305 -17.49 -14.56 5.38
N HIS A 306 -18.28 -15.23 6.21
CA HIS A 306 -19.67 -15.54 5.92
C HIS A 306 -20.62 -14.37 6.22
N ALA A 307 -20.19 -13.38 7.01
CA ALA A 307 -20.92 -12.12 7.20
C ALA A 307 -20.96 -11.21 5.96
N TRP A 308 -20.23 -11.56 4.90
CA TRP A 308 -20.17 -10.77 3.67
C TRP A 308 -20.95 -11.45 2.55
N PRO A 309 -22.13 -10.94 2.17
CA PRO A 309 -22.85 -11.50 1.03
C PRO A 309 -22.06 -11.22 -0.26
N VAL A 310 -22.13 -12.15 -1.22
CA VAL A 310 -21.43 -12.05 -2.51
C VAL A 310 -21.75 -10.73 -3.22
N GLY A 311 -23.01 -10.26 -3.16
CA GLY A 311 -23.40 -8.97 -3.72
C GLY A 311 -22.68 -7.77 -3.09
N ALA A 312 -22.41 -7.81 -1.78
CA ALA A 312 -21.62 -6.77 -1.11
C ALA A 312 -20.14 -6.82 -1.50
N LEU A 313 -19.58 -8.02 -1.71
CA LEU A 313 -18.20 -8.17 -2.21
C LEU A 313 -18.07 -7.63 -3.64
N ILE A 314 -19.03 -7.93 -4.52
CA ILE A 314 -19.06 -7.39 -5.89
C ILE A 314 -19.20 -5.86 -5.87
N ALA A 315 -20.11 -5.34 -5.04
CA ALA A 315 -20.28 -3.89 -4.88
C ALA A 315 -19.01 -3.23 -4.31
N LEU A 316 -18.31 -3.90 -3.38
CA LEU A 316 -17.04 -3.43 -2.82
C LEU A 316 -15.98 -3.37 -3.92
N VAL A 317 -15.81 -4.45 -4.70
CA VAL A 317 -14.85 -4.50 -5.80
C VAL A 317 -15.13 -3.40 -6.83
N ALA A 318 -16.38 -3.19 -7.22
CA ALA A 318 -16.77 -2.15 -8.17
C ALA A 318 -16.53 -0.74 -7.62
N CYS A 319 -17.12 -0.43 -6.46
CA CYS A 319 -17.09 0.93 -5.90
C CYS A 319 -15.71 1.31 -5.38
N LYS A 320 -15.07 0.43 -4.60
CA LYS A 320 -13.70 0.66 -4.09
C LYS A 320 -12.68 0.57 -5.22
N GLY A 321 -12.88 -0.29 -6.22
CA GLY A 321 -11.98 -0.37 -7.39
C GLY A 321 -11.97 0.93 -8.20
N LEU A 322 -13.14 1.50 -8.47
CA LEU A 322 -13.26 2.81 -9.12
C LEU A 322 -12.68 3.93 -8.26
N ALA A 323 -13.03 3.97 -6.98
CA ALA A 323 -12.52 4.96 -6.03
C ALA A 323 -11.00 4.91 -5.90
N TRP A 324 -10.43 3.70 -5.78
CA TRP A 324 -8.98 3.46 -5.75
C TRP A 324 -8.32 3.91 -7.05
N GLY A 325 -8.86 3.52 -8.22
CA GLY A 325 -8.33 3.92 -9.51
C GLY A 325 -8.28 5.44 -9.69
N ILE A 326 -9.33 6.17 -9.30
CA ILE A 326 -9.34 7.64 -9.32
C ILE A 326 -8.31 8.20 -8.31
N ALA A 327 -8.26 7.65 -7.10
CA ALA A 327 -7.35 8.09 -6.05
C ALA A 327 -5.87 7.92 -6.43
N LEU A 328 -5.52 6.82 -7.12
CA LEU A 328 -4.14 6.52 -7.58
C LEU A 328 -3.54 7.66 -8.41
N GLY A 329 -4.36 8.33 -9.24
CA GLY A 329 -3.90 9.36 -10.16
C GLY A 329 -4.00 10.80 -9.66
N SER A 330 -4.71 11.04 -8.55
CA SER A 330 -5.06 12.40 -8.11
C SER A 330 -4.76 12.69 -6.65
N LEU A 331 -4.73 11.67 -5.78
CA LEU A 331 -4.55 11.78 -4.34
C LEU A 331 -3.17 11.28 -3.90
N ARG A 332 -2.89 11.27 -2.59
CA ARG A 332 -1.58 10.88 -2.02
C ARG A 332 -1.73 9.79 -0.96
N GLY A 333 -0.84 8.80 -1.02
CA GLY A 333 -0.88 7.57 -0.24
C GLY A 333 -0.20 6.43 -0.99
N GLY A 334 -0.36 5.19 -0.55
CA GLY A 334 0.17 4.00 -1.19
C GLY A 334 -0.91 3.08 -1.78
N PRO A 335 -0.54 2.22 -2.74
CA PRO A 335 -1.51 1.45 -3.51
C PRO A 335 -1.80 0.04 -2.94
N ILE A 336 -1.02 -0.46 -1.96
CA ILE A 336 -1.00 -1.90 -1.63
C ILE A 336 -2.28 -2.34 -0.92
N PHE A 337 -2.60 -1.81 0.27
CA PHE A 337 -3.73 -2.31 1.06
C PHE A 337 -5.08 -2.28 0.33
N PRO A 338 -5.44 -1.20 -0.40
CA PRO A 338 -6.71 -1.20 -1.12
C PRO A 338 -6.74 -2.29 -2.20
N SER A 339 -5.63 -2.50 -2.91
CA SER A 339 -5.54 -3.54 -3.93
C SER A 339 -5.65 -4.94 -3.34
N VAL A 340 -5.01 -5.20 -2.19
CA VAL A 340 -5.08 -6.47 -1.48
C VAL A 340 -6.52 -6.75 -1.06
N LEU A 341 -7.23 -5.78 -0.47
CA LEU A 341 -8.66 -5.94 -0.16
C LEU A 341 -9.50 -6.24 -1.40
N LEU A 342 -9.25 -5.55 -2.53
CA LEU A 342 -9.97 -5.79 -3.78
C LEU A 342 -9.74 -7.22 -4.31
N GLY A 343 -8.49 -7.72 -4.24
CA GLY A 343 -8.16 -9.08 -4.62
C GLY A 343 -8.83 -10.11 -3.73
N THR A 344 -8.72 -9.93 -2.42
CA THR A 344 -9.35 -10.79 -1.42
C THR A 344 -10.86 -10.83 -1.58
N ALA A 345 -11.52 -9.67 -1.72
CA ALA A 345 -12.97 -9.60 -1.94
C ALA A 345 -13.39 -10.28 -3.25
N THR A 346 -12.60 -10.13 -4.31
CA THR A 346 -12.85 -10.82 -5.58
C THR A 346 -12.75 -12.33 -5.42
N ALA A 347 -11.68 -12.82 -4.77
CA ALA A 347 -11.50 -14.25 -4.56
C ALA A 347 -12.59 -14.86 -3.68
N MET A 348 -13.01 -14.15 -2.63
CA MET A 348 -14.08 -14.59 -1.73
C MET A 348 -15.46 -14.54 -2.39
N ALA A 349 -15.70 -13.60 -3.30
CA ALA A 349 -16.92 -13.64 -4.11
C ALA A 349 -16.98 -14.91 -4.99
N CYS A 350 -15.82 -15.46 -5.36
CA CYS A 350 -15.69 -16.70 -6.12
C CYS A 350 -15.65 -17.96 -5.24
N SER A 351 -15.46 -17.87 -3.91
CA SER A 351 -15.34 -19.05 -3.03
C SER A 351 -16.64 -19.84 -2.83
N GLY A 352 -17.73 -19.46 -3.49
CA GLY A 352 -18.95 -20.28 -3.60
C GLY A 352 -18.87 -21.32 -4.73
N LEU A 353 -17.82 -21.30 -5.54
CA LEU A 353 -17.61 -22.26 -6.62
C LEU A 353 -17.30 -23.66 -6.07
N PRO A 354 -17.72 -24.73 -6.77
CA PRO A 354 -17.59 -26.08 -6.26
C PRO A 354 -16.11 -26.44 -6.06
N GLY A 355 -15.76 -26.72 -4.80
CA GLY A 355 -14.40 -27.09 -4.38
C GLY A 355 -13.42 -25.92 -4.21
N PHE A 356 -13.88 -24.66 -4.23
CA PHE A 356 -13.02 -23.51 -3.94
C PHE A 356 -13.25 -23.00 -2.51
N GLY A 357 -12.30 -23.26 -1.61
CA GLY A 357 -12.40 -22.94 -0.20
C GLY A 357 -12.16 -21.46 0.12
N VAL A 358 -12.66 -21.02 1.28
CA VAL A 358 -12.51 -19.64 1.76
C VAL A 358 -11.06 -19.32 2.14
N THR A 359 -10.36 -20.21 2.84
CA THR A 359 -8.95 -20.02 3.24
C THR A 359 -8.02 -19.96 2.01
N PRO A 360 -8.13 -20.88 1.04
CA PRO A 360 -7.42 -20.76 -0.24
C PRO A 360 -7.76 -19.49 -1.01
N ALA A 361 -9.04 -19.09 -1.06
CA ALA A 361 -9.46 -17.84 -1.71
C ALA A 361 -8.86 -16.59 -1.06
N LEU A 362 -8.82 -16.53 0.27
CA LEU A 362 -8.21 -15.44 1.03
C LEU A 362 -6.72 -15.30 0.67
N ALA A 363 -5.96 -16.40 0.80
CA ALA A 363 -4.52 -16.43 0.54
C ALA A 363 -4.19 -16.09 -0.93
N LEU A 364 -4.94 -16.68 -1.86
CA LEU A 364 -4.83 -16.42 -3.29
C LEU A 364 -5.13 -14.97 -3.63
N GLY A 365 -6.20 -14.40 -3.05
CA GLY A 365 -6.62 -13.02 -3.30
C GLY A 365 -5.58 -12.01 -2.85
N ILE A 366 -5.00 -12.21 -1.67
CA ILE A 366 -3.90 -11.37 -1.14
C ILE A 366 -2.70 -11.43 -2.09
N SER A 367 -2.24 -12.64 -2.43
CA SER A 367 -1.05 -12.87 -3.25
C SER A 367 -1.22 -12.31 -4.67
N ALA A 368 -2.34 -12.63 -5.33
CA ALA A 368 -2.62 -12.19 -6.69
C ALA A 368 -2.72 -10.67 -6.77
N ALA A 369 -3.41 -10.02 -5.82
CA ALA A 369 -3.52 -8.57 -5.84
C ALA A 369 -2.21 -7.85 -5.54
N ALA A 370 -1.47 -8.34 -4.54
CA ALA A 370 -0.14 -7.83 -4.25
C ALA A 370 0.77 -7.95 -5.48
N ALA A 371 0.72 -9.05 -6.23
CA ALA A 371 1.53 -9.25 -7.42
C ALA A 371 1.12 -8.31 -8.57
N ALA A 372 -0.17 -8.13 -8.80
CA ALA A 372 -0.70 -7.22 -9.81
C ALA A 372 -0.34 -5.75 -9.51
N VAL A 373 -0.36 -5.37 -8.23
CA VAL A 373 -0.04 -4.00 -7.80
C VAL A 373 1.47 -3.77 -7.74
N THR A 374 2.25 -4.67 -7.16
CA THR A 374 3.69 -4.40 -6.99
C THR A 374 4.46 -4.68 -8.27
N GLY A 375 4.00 -5.62 -9.09
CA GLY A 375 4.81 -6.22 -10.15
C GLY A 375 5.93 -7.12 -9.59
N LEU A 376 5.82 -7.55 -8.34
CA LEU A 376 6.85 -8.28 -7.59
C LEU A 376 6.26 -9.60 -7.06
N PRO A 377 6.23 -10.67 -7.87
CA PRO A 377 5.58 -11.94 -7.51
C PRO A 377 6.17 -12.62 -6.26
N LEU A 378 7.48 -12.55 -6.01
CA LEU A 378 8.10 -13.18 -4.84
C LEU A 378 7.71 -12.44 -3.55
N SER A 379 7.82 -11.11 -3.56
CA SER A 379 7.47 -10.23 -2.44
C SER A 379 5.99 -10.34 -2.10
N SER A 380 5.16 -10.50 -3.12
CA SER A 380 3.72 -10.68 -2.96
C SER A 380 3.37 -12.03 -2.35
N ALA A 381 4.05 -13.10 -2.75
CA ALA A 381 3.91 -14.41 -2.13
C ALA A 381 4.38 -14.40 -0.67
N VAL A 382 5.53 -13.77 -0.37
CA VAL A 382 6.03 -13.62 1.01
C VAL A 382 5.07 -12.79 1.86
N LEU A 383 4.53 -11.70 1.31
CA LEU A 383 3.52 -10.89 2.00
C LEU A 383 2.27 -11.73 2.32
N ALA A 384 1.75 -12.49 1.35
CA ALA A 384 0.60 -13.36 1.58
C ALA A 384 0.89 -14.39 2.68
N VAL A 385 2.03 -15.08 2.62
CA VAL A 385 2.45 -16.06 3.64
C VAL A 385 2.51 -15.44 5.04
N LEU A 386 3.10 -14.25 5.18
CA LEU A 386 3.21 -13.59 6.48
C LEU A 386 1.85 -13.15 7.02
N LEU A 387 0.92 -12.79 6.14
CA LEU A 387 -0.43 -12.39 6.52
C LEU A 387 -1.32 -13.58 6.88
N THR A 388 -1.14 -14.72 6.23
CA THR A 388 -1.88 -15.96 6.51
C THR A 388 -1.30 -16.77 7.67
N GLY A 389 -0.22 -16.30 8.32
CA GLY A 389 0.28 -16.87 9.57
C GLY A 389 0.62 -18.36 9.50
N GLY A 390 0.18 -19.12 10.51
CA GLY A 390 0.48 -20.56 10.62
C GLY A 390 -0.10 -21.41 9.49
N ASP A 391 -1.24 -21.00 8.93
CA ASP A 391 -1.93 -21.71 7.86
C ASP A 391 -1.26 -21.52 6.49
N ALA A 392 -0.29 -20.61 6.41
CA ALA A 392 0.41 -20.28 5.18
C ALA A 392 1.13 -21.47 4.56
N TYR A 393 1.65 -22.39 5.38
CA TYR A 393 2.46 -23.53 4.93
C TYR A 393 1.73 -24.38 3.89
N ASP A 394 0.48 -24.73 4.18
CA ASP A 394 -0.34 -25.56 3.29
C ASP A 394 -0.80 -24.77 2.05
N GLN A 395 -0.96 -23.45 2.17
CA GLN A 395 -1.40 -22.57 1.08
C GLN A 395 -0.27 -22.17 0.11
N MET A 396 1.00 -22.40 0.46
CA MET A 396 2.15 -21.92 -0.32
C MET A 396 2.08 -22.26 -1.82
N PRO A 397 1.73 -23.49 -2.23
CA PRO A 397 1.65 -23.83 -3.65
C PRO A 397 0.66 -22.97 -4.42
N LEU A 398 -0.50 -22.68 -3.82
CA LEU A 398 -1.53 -21.84 -4.43
C LEU A 398 -1.13 -20.37 -4.40
N ILE A 399 -0.55 -19.89 -3.29
CA ILE A 399 -0.04 -18.52 -3.14
C ILE A 399 0.98 -18.18 -4.24
N VAL A 400 1.96 -19.06 -4.46
CA VAL A 400 3.01 -18.87 -5.48
C VAL A 400 2.43 -18.95 -6.88
N THR A 401 1.53 -19.91 -7.14
CA THR A 401 0.86 -20.03 -8.43
C THR A 401 0.07 -18.76 -8.75
N ALA A 402 -0.68 -18.23 -7.77
CA ALA A 402 -1.46 -17.01 -7.90
C ALA A 402 -0.60 -15.78 -8.18
N SER A 403 0.55 -15.62 -7.49
CA SER A 403 1.44 -14.47 -7.72
C SER A 403 2.05 -14.50 -9.12
N VAL A 404 2.48 -15.68 -9.58
CA VAL A 404 3.04 -15.87 -10.93
C VAL A 404 2.00 -15.62 -12.01
N VAL A 405 0.82 -16.25 -11.90
CA VAL A 405 -0.28 -16.06 -12.85
C VAL A 405 -0.67 -14.58 -12.92
N SER A 406 -0.87 -13.96 -11.77
CA SER A 406 -1.26 -12.55 -11.69
C SER A 406 -0.21 -11.63 -12.31
N PHE A 407 1.09 -11.88 -12.04
CA PHE A 407 2.18 -11.14 -12.65
C PHE A 407 2.17 -11.27 -14.18
N VAL A 408 2.12 -12.51 -14.71
CA VAL A 408 2.15 -12.77 -16.15
C VAL A 408 0.95 -12.11 -16.85
N VAL A 409 -0.25 -12.28 -16.31
CA VAL A 409 -1.47 -11.68 -16.87
C VAL A 409 -1.40 -10.15 -16.85
N SER A 410 -0.92 -9.55 -15.76
CA SER A 410 -0.73 -8.10 -15.67
C SER A 410 0.23 -7.58 -16.75
N GLN A 411 1.31 -8.31 -17.07
CA GLN A 411 2.22 -7.94 -18.16
C GLN A 411 1.56 -8.05 -19.55
N VAL A 412 0.77 -9.09 -19.78
CA VAL A 412 0.07 -9.30 -21.06
C VAL A 412 -0.97 -8.20 -21.30
N VAL A 413 -1.75 -7.85 -20.27
CA VAL A 413 -2.77 -6.79 -20.36
C VAL A 413 -2.13 -5.45 -20.68
N ARG A 414 -1.03 -5.08 -20.00
CA ARG A 414 -0.31 -3.81 -20.24
C ARG A 414 0.32 -3.72 -21.63
N ARG A 415 0.80 -4.83 -22.20
CA ARG A 415 1.39 -4.85 -23.55
C ARG A 415 0.37 -4.65 -24.68
N ARG A 416 -0.90 -4.95 -24.43
CA ARG A 416 -1.98 -4.77 -25.42
C ARG A 416 -2.46 -3.32 -25.53
N GLU A 417 -2.02 -2.45 -24.64
CA GLU A 417 -2.25 -1.01 -24.76
C GLU A 417 -1.19 -0.45 -25.72
N PRO A 418 -1.58 0.04 -26.92
CA PRO A 418 -0.62 0.56 -27.88
C PRO A 418 0.11 1.75 -27.27
N GLU A 419 1.44 1.68 -27.31
CA GLU A 419 2.34 2.79 -27.08
C GLU A 419 1.87 3.97 -27.94
N ALA A 420 1.22 4.95 -27.33
CA ALA A 420 0.82 6.18 -27.98
C ALA A 420 2.09 6.95 -28.37
N ALA A 421 2.57 6.64 -29.58
CA ALA A 421 3.45 7.43 -30.45
C ALA A 421 4.40 8.41 -29.74
N HIS A 422 5.55 7.92 -29.26
CA HIS A 422 6.76 8.73 -29.37
C HIS A 422 7.25 8.66 -30.81
N ALA A 423 6.73 9.56 -31.65
CA ALA A 423 7.37 9.84 -32.93
C ALA A 423 8.77 10.42 -32.65
N PRO A 424 9.85 9.85 -33.22
CA PRO A 424 11.15 10.49 -33.16
C PRO A 424 11.09 11.77 -34.00
N ALA A 425 11.36 12.93 -33.38
CA ALA A 425 11.65 14.14 -34.11
C ALA A 425 12.99 13.95 -34.84
N THR A 426 12.94 13.40 -36.05
CA THR A 426 14.01 13.48 -37.03
C THR A 426 14.20 14.95 -37.40
N GLY A 427 15.45 15.42 -37.31
CA GLY A 427 15.82 16.80 -37.53
C GLY A 427 15.58 17.29 -38.96
N THR A 428 15.54 18.61 -39.08
CA THR A 428 15.86 19.33 -40.32
C THR A 428 16.56 20.63 -39.90
N THR A 429 17.89 20.57 -39.91
CA THR A 429 18.73 21.74 -40.18
C THR A 429 18.81 21.90 -41.69
N GLY A 430 18.26 23.00 -42.18
CA GLY A 430 18.39 23.51 -43.53
C GLY A 430 18.10 25.00 -43.49
#